data_AF-A0A8S4QIX7-F1
#
_entry.id   AF-A0A8S4QIX7-F1
#
_cell.length_a   1.000
_cell.length_b   1.000
_cell.length_c   1.000
_cell.angle_alpha   90.00
_cell.angle_beta   90.00
_cell.angle_gamma   90.00
#
_symmetry.space_group_name_H-M   'P 1'
#
loop_
_entity.id
_entity.type
_entity.pdbx_description
1 polymer ?
#
loop_
_entity_poly.entity_id
_entity_poly.type
_entity_poly.pdbx_seq_one_letter_code
_entity_poly.pdbx_strand_id
1 'polypeptide(L)'
;MPGVKIEAWRGKKGPAQCHQCQQFRHSSHYCHRKQACVRCGEEHRAYQCPRPKDVPATCANCGGPHPANNLSCPVFRHEIRNKRAGTVAATAAKTRDGPLPRSDTQAEHAQPPTAPAGGLTSGPPQTTRLPEVLPSNHQRKRGRGTRIA
;
A
#
# COMPACT_ATOMS: atom_id res chain seq x y z
N MET A 1 -45.72 -1.08 12.70
CA MET A 1 -44.35 -1.16 12.13
C MET A 1 -43.94 -2.62 12.12
N PRO A 2 -43.97 -3.33 10.97
CA PRO A 2 -43.61 -4.74 10.95
C PRO A 2 -42.15 -4.94 11.37
N GLY A 3 -41.91 -5.96 12.18
CA GLY A 3 -40.72 -6.14 13.02
C GLY A 3 -39.41 -6.32 12.27
N VAL A 4 -38.43 -5.51 12.64
CA VAL A 4 -37.04 -5.63 12.22
C VAL A 4 -36.38 -6.76 13.00
N LYS A 5 -35.96 -7.81 12.30
CA LYS A 5 -35.13 -8.90 12.87
C LYS A 5 -33.66 -8.51 12.72
N ILE A 6 -32.99 -8.26 13.85
CA ILE A 6 -31.56 -7.94 13.88
C ILE A 6 -30.80 -9.26 13.99
N GLU A 7 -30.14 -9.68 12.91
CA GLU A 7 -29.23 -10.84 12.92
C GLU A 7 -27.82 -10.43 13.33
N ALA A 8 -27.10 -11.34 13.97
CA ALA A 8 -25.71 -11.12 14.36
C ALA A 8 -24.79 -11.04 13.13
N TRP A 9 -23.90 -10.05 13.12
CA TRP A 9 -22.90 -9.87 12.07
C TRP A 9 -21.97 -11.08 11.98
N ARG A 10 -22.03 -11.82 10.86
CA ARG A 10 -21.06 -12.87 10.54
C ARG A 10 -19.84 -12.27 9.84
N GLY A 11 -18.80 -11.96 10.62
CA GLY A 11 -17.51 -11.53 10.11
C GLY A 11 -16.87 -12.58 9.18
N LYS A 12 -16.17 -12.10 8.15
CA LYS A 12 -15.39 -12.96 7.25
C LYS A 12 -14.25 -13.61 8.05
N LYS A 13 -14.21 -14.95 8.04
CA LYS A 13 -13.17 -15.72 8.73
C LYS A 13 -11.90 -15.72 7.88
N GLY A 14 -10.85 -15.02 8.33
CA GLY A 14 -9.55 -15.01 7.64
C GLY A 14 -8.63 -13.88 8.12
N PRO A 15 -7.34 -13.93 7.77
CA PRO A 15 -6.42 -12.82 7.99
C PRO A 15 -6.88 -11.59 7.19
N ALA A 16 -6.56 -10.39 7.69
CA ALA A 16 -6.74 -9.17 6.91
C ALA A 16 -5.93 -9.26 5.61
N GLN A 17 -6.59 -9.06 4.47
CA GLN A 17 -5.94 -8.97 3.16
C GLN A 17 -5.97 -7.53 2.69
N CYS A 18 -4.83 -7.04 2.21
CA CYS A 18 -4.74 -5.72 1.62
C CYS A 18 -5.15 -5.79 0.15
N HIS A 19 -6.21 -5.06 -0.23
CA HIS A 19 -6.68 -4.99 -1.62
C HIS A 19 -5.75 -4.21 -2.57
N GLN A 20 -4.78 -3.47 -2.04
CA GLN A 20 -3.80 -2.73 -2.83
C GLN A 20 -2.64 -3.64 -3.25
N CYS A 21 -2.00 -4.36 -2.32
CA CYS A 21 -0.84 -5.21 -2.61
C CYS A 21 -1.11 -6.72 -2.53
N GLN A 22 -2.34 -7.15 -2.25
CA GLN A 22 -2.81 -8.55 -2.11
C GLN A 22 -2.16 -9.39 -0.99
N GLN A 23 -1.20 -8.83 -0.26
CA GLN A 23 -0.56 -9.48 0.89
C GLN A 23 -1.46 -9.44 2.14
N PHE A 24 -1.16 -10.31 3.10
CA PHE A 24 -1.93 -10.46 4.33
C PHE A 24 -1.43 -9.54 5.47
N ARG A 25 -2.16 -9.54 6.61
CA ARG A 25 -1.85 -8.86 7.89
C ARG A 25 -2.02 -7.35 7.96
N HIS A 26 -2.50 -6.70 6.91
CA HIS A 26 -2.74 -5.26 6.94
C HIS A 26 -3.89 -4.87 6.02
N SER A 27 -4.46 -3.68 6.25
CA SER A 27 -5.51 -3.10 5.41
C SER A 27 -4.91 -2.18 4.34
N SER A 28 -5.73 -1.81 3.35
CA SER A 28 -5.30 -0.92 2.26
C SER A 28 -5.16 0.55 2.67
N HIS A 29 -5.76 0.97 3.78
CA HIS A 29 -5.74 2.38 4.20
C HIS A 29 -4.33 2.91 4.48
N TYR A 30 -3.42 2.04 4.96
CA TYR A 30 -2.04 2.41 5.28
C TYR A 30 -1.05 1.46 4.60
N CYS A 31 -1.29 1.19 3.31
CA CYS A 31 -0.42 0.34 2.51
C CYS A 31 0.46 1.19 1.61
N HIS A 32 1.76 1.23 1.90
CA HIS A 32 2.77 1.91 1.06
C HIS A 32 3.46 0.95 0.08
N ARG A 33 2.99 -0.30 -0.01
CA ARG A 33 3.50 -1.28 -0.97
C ARG A 33 2.98 -1.00 -2.37
N LYS A 34 3.75 -1.49 -3.33
CA LYS A 34 3.39 -1.63 -4.73
C LYS A 34 2.01 -2.26 -4.91
N GLN A 35 1.25 -1.74 -5.88
CA GLN A 35 -0.05 -2.30 -6.21
C GLN A 35 0.12 -3.68 -6.85
N ALA A 36 -0.80 -4.61 -6.60
CA ALA A 36 -0.78 -5.93 -7.19
C ALA A 36 -2.18 -6.38 -7.61
N CYS A 37 -2.27 -6.96 -8.80
CA CYS A 37 -3.53 -7.41 -9.37
C CYS A 37 -4.01 -8.71 -8.72
N VAL A 38 -5.26 -8.76 -8.24
CA VAL A 38 -5.84 -9.97 -7.63
C VAL A 38 -5.91 -11.17 -8.57
N ARG A 39 -6.02 -10.92 -9.88
CA ARG A 39 -6.15 -11.97 -10.91
C ARG A 39 -4.80 -12.54 -11.34
N CYS A 40 -3.72 -11.85 -11.03
CA CYS A 40 -2.59 -11.85 -11.92
C CYS A 40 -1.25 -11.67 -11.19
N GLY A 41 -1.22 -10.88 -10.12
CA GLY A 41 -0.04 -10.64 -9.30
C GLY A 41 0.88 -9.53 -9.83
N GLU A 42 0.67 -9.07 -11.06
CA GLU A 42 1.44 -7.97 -11.65
C GLU A 42 1.07 -6.60 -11.08
N GLU A 43 1.94 -5.62 -11.31
CA GLU A 43 1.85 -4.26 -10.78
C GLU A 43 0.79 -3.40 -11.50
N HIS A 44 -0.50 -3.68 -11.23
CA HIS A 44 -1.64 -2.88 -11.67
C HIS A 44 -2.92 -3.19 -10.87
N ARG A 45 -3.95 -2.35 -11.02
CA ARG A 45 -5.29 -2.61 -10.46
C ARG A 45 -6.07 -3.61 -11.30
N ALA A 46 -6.99 -4.36 -10.67
CA ALA A 46 -7.76 -5.43 -11.32
C ALA A 46 -8.52 -4.99 -12.59
N TYR A 47 -8.96 -3.72 -12.67
CA TYR A 47 -9.66 -3.19 -13.84
C TYR A 47 -8.74 -2.86 -15.02
N GLN A 48 -7.45 -2.65 -14.79
CA GLN A 48 -6.43 -2.42 -15.84
C GLN A 48 -5.71 -3.72 -16.24
N CYS A 49 -6.25 -4.87 -15.84
CA CYS A 49 -5.58 -6.13 -16.08
C CYS A 49 -5.61 -6.48 -17.57
N PRO A 50 -4.44 -6.65 -18.23
CA PRO A 50 -4.38 -6.98 -19.65
C PRO A 50 -4.84 -8.42 -19.93
N ARG A 51 -4.99 -9.25 -18.90
CA ARG A 51 -5.39 -10.65 -19.08
C ARG A 51 -6.90 -10.76 -19.33
N PRO A 52 -7.31 -11.49 -20.39
CA PRO A 52 -8.72 -11.77 -20.65
C PRO A 52 -9.33 -12.60 -19.51
N LYS A 53 -10.65 -12.57 -19.38
CA LYS A 53 -11.39 -13.23 -18.28
C LYS A 53 -11.30 -14.76 -18.35
N ASP A 54 -10.98 -15.29 -19.53
CA ASP A 54 -10.93 -16.71 -19.85
C ASP A 54 -9.61 -17.39 -19.45
N VAL A 55 -8.58 -16.59 -19.14
CA VAL A 55 -7.27 -17.12 -18.70
C VAL A 55 -7.29 -17.39 -17.18
N PRO A 56 -6.74 -18.52 -16.72
CA PRO A 56 -6.67 -18.82 -15.29
C PRO A 56 -5.91 -17.74 -14.53
N ALA A 57 -6.47 -17.35 -13.38
CA ALA A 57 -5.84 -16.37 -12.50
C ALA A 57 -4.54 -16.94 -11.91
N THR A 58 -3.56 -16.07 -11.68
CA THR A 58 -2.32 -16.42 -10.97
C THR A 58 -2.31 -15.75 -9.60
N CYS A 59 -2.05 -16.53 -8.56
CA CYS A 59 -2.05 -16.04 -7.20
C CYS A 59 -0.77 -15.24 -6.93
N ALA A 60 -0.91 -13.98 -6.51
CA ALA A 60 0.23 -13.12 -6.15
C ALA A 60 1.06 -13.67 -4.96
N ASN A 61 0.45 -14.49 -4.10
CA ASN A 61 1.08 -14.98 -2.88
C ASN A 61 1.75 -16.35 -3.04
N CYS A 62 1.22 -17.24 -3.88
CA CYS A 62 1.74 -18.61 -4.04
C CYS A 62 2.03 -19.04 -5.48
N GLY A 63 1.74 -18.19 -6.47
CA GLY A 63 1.93 -18.51 -7.89
C GLY A 63 0.95 -19.54 -8.49
N GLY A 64 0.03 -20.10 -7.69
CA GLY A 64 -0.91 -21.11 -8.16
C GLY A 64 -2.01 -20.58 -9.11
N PRO A 65 -2.73 -21.48 -9.81
CA PRO A 65 -3.78 -21.13 -10.77
C PRO A 65 -5.11 -20.75 -10.08
N HIS A 66 -5.08 -19.71 -9.26
CA HIS A 66 -6.24 -19.15 -8.56
C HIS A 66 -6.03 -17.67 -8.23
N PRO A 67 -7.09 -16.88 -7.99
CA PRO A 67 -6.95 -15.49 -7.57
C PRO A 67 -6.38 -15.38 -6.15
N ALA A 68 -5.73 -14.27 -5.83
CA ALA A 68 -5.06 -14.08 -4.52
C ALA A 68 -5.98 -14.15 -3.29
N ASN A 69 -7.30 -14.04 -3.47
CA ASN A 69 -8.33 -14.14 -2.42
C ASN A 69 -8.89 -15.57 -2.25
N ASN A 70 -8.32 -16.59 -2.90
CA ASN A 70 -8.86 -17.95 -2.80
C ASN A 70 -8.53 -18.60 -1.43
N LEU A 71 -9.54 -19.16 -0.76
CA LEU A 71 -9.38 -19.88 0.51
C LEU A 71 -8.58 -21.19 0.39
N SER A 72 -8.48 -21.76 -0.82
CA SER A 72 -7.67 -22.93 -1.10
C SER A 72 -6.17 -22.64 -1.19
N CYS A 73 -5.77 -21.36 -1.20
CA CYS A 73 -4.38 -20.96 -1.27
C CYS A 73 -3.59 -21.51 -0.06
N PRO A 74 -2.45 -22.21 -0.27
CA PRO A 74 -1.66 -22.75 0.83
C PRO A 74 -1.11 -21.66 1.74
N VAL A 75 -0.73 -20.51 1.18
CA VAL A 75 -0.26 -19.34 1.95
C VAL A 75 -1.40 -18.76 2.78
N PHE A 76 -2.62 -18.65 2.23
CA PHE A 76 -3.78 -18.20 2.99
C PHE A 76 -4.10 -19.15 4.16
N ARG A 77 -4.03 -20.47 3.94
CA ARG A 77 -4.25 -21.48 4.99
C ARG A 77 -3.18 -21.41 6.07
N HIS A 78 -1.93 -21.21 5.69
CA HIS A 78 -0.83 -20.99 6.63
C HIS A 78 -1.07 -19.73 7.47
N GLU A 79 -1.52 -18.66 6.83
CA GLU A 79 -1.79 -17.39 7.46
C GLU A 79 -2.95 -17.49 8.48
N ILE A 80 -4.03 -18.21 8.15
CA ILE A 80 -5.12 -18.50 9.10
C ILE A 80 -4.60 -19.24 10.33
N ARG A 81 -3.69 -20.21 10.14
CA ARG A 81 -3.13 -21.02 11.23
C ARG A 81 -2.27 -20.17 12.16
N ASN A 82 -1.52 -19.20 11.61
CA ASN A 82 -0.67 -18.30 12.38
C ASN A 82 -1.49 -17.15 13.01
N LYS A 83 -2.29 -17.45 14.04
CA LYS A 83 -3.14 -16.46 14.71
C LYS A 83 -2.35 -15.34 15.40
N ARG A 84 -1.08 -15.57 15.76
CA ARG A 84 -0.25 -14.65 16.56
C ARG A 84 0.25 -13.42 15.80
N ALA A 85 0.24 -13.42 14.47
CA ALA A 85 0.73 -12.29 13.68
C ALA A 85 -0.33 -11.19 13.40
N GLY A 86 -1.57 -11.37 13.86
CA GLY A 86 -2.72 -10.55 13.45
C GLY A 86 -2.98 -9.43 14.43
N THR A 87 -3.16 -8.21 13.93
CA THR A 87 -3.44 -6.98 14.69
C THR A 87 -4.77 -6.96 15.45
N VAL A 88 -5.47 -8.09 15.57
CA VAL A 88 -6.46 -8.25 16.64
C VAL A 88 -5.69 -8.61 17.90
N ALA A 89 -5.22 -7.58 18.61
CA ALA A 89 -4.82 -7.75 19.99
C ALA A 89 -5.93 -8.55 20.66
N ALA A 90 -5.61 -9.73 21.19
CA ALA A 90 -6.47 -10.35 22.17
C ALA A 90 -6.68 -9.26 23.23
N THR A 91 -7.89 -8.72 23.34
CA THR A 91 -8.27 -7.91 24.47
C THR A 91 -8.22 -8.84 25.68
N ALA A 92 -7.01 -9.01 26.22
CA ALA A 92 -6.82 -9.50 27.57
C ALA A 92 -7.64 -8.54 28.43
N ALA A 93 -8.69 -9.05 29.06
CA ALA A 93 -9.47 -8.31 30.03
C ALA A 93 -8.50 -7.85 31.13
N LYS A 94 -8.04 -6.61 31.04
CA LYS A 94 -7.23 -5.99 32.08
C LYS A 94 -8.23 -5.47 33.10
N THR A 95 -8.44 -6.25 34.16
CA THR A 95 -9.15 -5.81 35.36
C THR A 95 -8.55 -4.48 35.79
N ARG A 96 -9.36 -3.42 35.76
CA ARG A 96 -8.97 -2.07 36.15
C ARG A 96 -9.23 -1.91 37.63
N ASP A 97 -8.28 -2.35 38.45
CA ASP A 97 -8.25 -1.97 39.86
C ASP A 97 -6.94 -1.23 40.12
N GLY A 98 -7.01 0.10 40.20
CA GLY A 98 -5.89 0.98 40.50
C GLY A 98 -6.17 2.45 40.14
N PRO A 99 -6.16 3.38 41.10
CA PRO A 99 -6.34 4.81 40.82
C PRO A 99 -5.17 5.37 40.01
N LEU A 100 -5.49 6.12 38.96
CA LEU A 100 -4.53 6.88 38.15
C LEU A 100 -3.82 7.96 39.01
N PRO A 101 -2.48 8.13 38.91
CA PRO A 101 -1.82 9.26 39.54
C PRO A 101 -2.22 10.55 38.83
N ARG A 102 -2.71 11.52 39.59
CA ARG A 102 -2.93 12.90 39.13
C ARG A 102 -1.59 13.62 39.15
N SER A 103 -1.15 14.12 38.00
CA SER A 103 -0.05 15.09 37.93
C SER A 103 -0.69 16.46 37.88
N ASP A 104 -0.84 17.07 39.04
CA ASP A 104 -1.23 18.46 39.17
C ASP A 104 0.01 19.37 39.06
N THR A 105 -0.13 20.38 38.19
CA THR A 105 0.45 21.75 38.28
C THR A 105 1.91 21.99 37.83
N GLN A 106 2.34 23.08 37.17
CA GLN A 106 1.81 24.43 36.90
C GLN A 106 2.26 24.95 35.53
N ALA A 107 1.43 25.80 34.92
CA ALA A 107 1.82 26.72 33.87
C ALA A 107 2.60 27.89 34.47
N GLU A 108 3.73 28.27 33.89
CA GLU A 108 4.29 29.62 34.06
C GLU A 108 4.60 30.22 32.68
N HIS A 109 4.13 31.46 32.53
CA HIS A 109 4.29 32.36 31.40
C HIS A 109 5.70 32.98 31.41
N ALA A 110 6.36 33.05 30.25
CA ALA A 110 7.34 34.09 29.97
C ALA A 110 7.29 34.53 28.50
N GLN A 111 7.28 35.85 28.31
CA GLN A 111 7.05 36.63 27.08
C GLN A 111 8.21 36.57 26.05
N PRO A 112 7.95 36.98 24.78
CA PRO A 112 8.90 36.84 23.67
C PRO A 112 9.97 37.94 23.63
N PRO A 113 11.20 37.67 23.14
CA PRO A 113 12.13 38.73 22.78
C PRO A 113 11.84 39.29 21.38
N THR A 114 11.92 40.61 21.34
CA THR A 114 11.72 41.57 20.26
C THR A 114 12.68 41.44 19.08
N ALA A 115 12.21 41.79 17.88
CA ALA A 115 12.96 41.91 16.64
C ALA A 115 14.01 43.04 16.64
N PRO A 116 14.95 43.01 15.68
CA PRO A 116 15.29 44.24 14.98
C PRO A 116 15.14 44.13 13.45
N ALA A 117 14.89 45.29 12.87
CA ALA A 117 14.58 45.55 11.47
C ALA A 117 15.81 45.52 10.54
N GLY A 118 15.54 45.29 9.24
CA GLY A 118 16.37 45.85 8.16
C GLY A 118 16.52 44.95 6.93
N GLY A 119 16.13 45.46 5.75
CA GLY A 119 16.69 44.99 4.47
C GLY A 119 15.69 44.73 3.34
N LEU A 120 15.09 45.79 2.81
CA LEU A 120 14.40 45.80 1.52
C LEU A 120 15.41 45.67 0.38
N THR A 121 15.31 44.68 -0.51
CA THR A 121 15.52 44.92 -1.95
C THR A 121 14.66 43.98 -2.80
N SER A 122 14.09 44.55 -3.85
CA SER A 122 13.18 44.00 -4.84
C SER A 122 13.94 43.48 -6.08
N GLY A 123 13.51 42.35 -6.65
CA GLY A 123 13.94 41.88 -7.98
C GLY A 123 12.93 40.90 -8.61
N PRO A 124 12.44 41.13 -9.86
CA PRO A 124 11.28 40.45 -10.44
C PRO A 124 11.56 39.08 -11.10
N PRO A 125 10.51 38.29 -11.46
CA PRO A 125 10.63 36.92 -11.96
C PRO A 125 10.77 36.86 -13.49
N GLN A 126 11.70 36.04 -14.00
CA GLN A 126 11.87 35.75 -15.43
C GLN A 126 12.03 34.22 -15.60
N THR A 127 10.97 33.52 -16.01
CA THR A 127 10.68 33.05 -17.39
C THR A 127 11.55 31.87 -17.88
N THR A 128 10.86 30.73 -18.04
CA THR A 128 10.92 29.79 -19.17
C THR A 128 12.29 29.29 -19.66
N ARG A 129 12.54 27.96 -19.55
CA ARG A 129 12.99 27.15 -20.70
C ARG A 129 12.83 25.64 -20.46
N LEU A 130 12.22 25.02 -21.46
CA LEU A 130 12.01 23.58 -21.68
C LEU A 130 13.34 22.81 -21.89
N PRO A 131 13.34 21.48 -21.76
CA PRO A 131 14.53 20.65 -21.96
C PRO A 131 14.82 20.48 -23.46
N GLU A 132 16.06 20.76 -23.88
CA GLU A 132 16.56 20.39 -25.20
C GLU A 132 17.19 19.00 -25.09
N VAL A 133 16.49 17.99 -25.63
CA VAL A 133 17.02 16.64 -25.83
C VAL A 133 16.91 16.34 -27.33
N LEU A 134 17.98 15.73 -27.87
CA LEU A 134 18.14 15.05 -29.18
C LEU A 134 18.56 15.92 -30.38
N PRO A 135 19.45 15.44 -31.28
CA PRO A 135 19.17 14.20 -32.03
C PRO A 135 20.29 13.17 -32.27
N SER A 136 19.81 11.94 -32.46
CA SER A 136 20.29 10.86 -33.32
C SER A 136 21.59 11.06 -34.08
N ASN A 137 22.56 10.15 -33.87
CA ASN A 137 23.50 9.78 -34.93
C ASN A 137 23.28 8.33 -35.39
N HIS A 138 23.19 8.23 -36.70
CA HIS A 138 22.82 7.11 -37.52
C HIS A 138 23.96 6.08 -37.64
N GLN A 139 23.56 4.80 -37.61
CA GLN A 139 23.94 3.81 -38.62
C GLN A 139 25.44 3.49 -38.82
N ARG A 140 25.89 2.35 -38.29
CA ARG A 140 26.87 1.50 -38.99
C ARG A 140 26.26 0.15 -39.34
N LYS A 141 25.86 0.04 -40.61
CA LYS A 141 25.57 -1.23 -41.27
C LYS A 141 26.89 -1.94 -41.65
N ARG A 142 26.74 -3.25 -41.83
CA ARG A 142 27.51 -4.20 -42.68
C ARG A 142 28.51 -5.09 -41.93
N GLY A 143 28.02 -6.29 -41.63
CA GLY A 143 28.82 -7.47 -41.32
C GLY A 143 28.06 -8.74 -41.69
N ARG A 144 27.81 -8.97 -42.99
CA ARG A 144 27.46 -10.30 -43.51
C ARG A 144 28.68 -10.81 -44.27
N GLY A 145 29.41 -11.72 -43.62
CA GLY A 145 30.46 -12.49 -44.25
C GLY A 145 29.85 -13.56 -45.15
N THR A 146 30.30 -13.57 -46.40
CA THR A 146 30.10 -14.64 -47.36
C THR A 146 31.45 -15.33 -47.55
N ARG A 147 31.51 -16.66 -47.44
CA ARG A 147 32.42 -17.62 -48.13
C ARG A 147 32.08 -19.02 -47.60
N ILE A 148 31.24 -19.81 -48.28
CA ILE A 148 31.60 -20.83 -49.28
C ILE A 148 33.03 -21.38 -49.14
N ALA A 149 33.11 -22.63 -48.68
CA ALA A 149 34.03 -23.69 -49.09
C ALA A 149 33.32 -25.02 -48.84
#